data_AF-A0A1Q3YAD7-F1
#
_entry.id   AF-A0A1Q3YAD7-F1
#
_cell.length_a   1.000
_cell.length_b   1.000
_cell.length_c   1.000
_cell.angle_alpha   90.00
_cell.angle_beta   90.00
_cell.angle_gamma   90.00
#
_symmetry.space_group_name_H-M   'P 1'
#
loop_
_entity.id
_entity.type
_entity.pdbx_description
1 polymer ?
#
loop_
_entity_poly.entity_id
_entity_poly.type
_entity_poly.pdbx_seq_one_letter_code
_entity_poly.pdbx_strand_id
1 'polypeptide(L)'
;MSMLAKLERLIGEIGDLNSKLILLVGPSRSGKTQLLRQLSAKLNIEPLNVGLELGRRLAATPNNKRGFSAGELLRDTGVYAIYIGFNSSEVRTESVFNPFAYEVHDAEDLVKPGYAARHFVAVPYDEKVRAIAWVRAMIQAGPLRHYLPAHWLQLMDAESAGWQPLAAGRIDEIVHGFNVLRGIEGYYLRNAAISLSEGIVRASYNCDGTYIVRADYFPEFVRINTP
;
A
#
# COMPACT_ATOMS: atom_id res chain seq x y z
N MET A 1 -37.34 -18.31 -4.56
CA MET A 1 -36.60 -17.83 -3.36
C MET A 1 -35.76 -16.64 -3.78
N SER A 2 -35.95 -15.46 -3.16
CA SER A 2 -35.19 -14.25 -3.50
C SER A 2 -33.71 -14.41 -3.17
N MET A 3 -32.83 -13.64 -3.82
CA MET A 3 -31.40 -13.66 -3.48
C MET A 3 -31.16 -13.24 -2.02
N LEU A 4 -31.97 -12.32 -1.51
CA LEU A 4 -31.96 -11.92 -0.10
C LEU A 4 -32.26 -13.10 0.84
N ALA A 5 -33.31 -13.89 0.54
CA ALA A 5 -33.64 -15.07 1.33
C ALA A 5 -32.56 -16.16 1.29
N LYS A 6 -31.83 -16.28 0.16
CA LYS A 6 -30.68 -17.19 0.07
C LYS A 6 -29.52 -16.73 0.97
N LEU A 7 -29.21 -15.43 0.98
CA LEU A 7 -28.19 -14.85 1.85
C LEU A 7 -28.53 -15.01 3.34
N GLU A 8 -29.79 -14.77 3.71
CA GLU A 8 -30.27 -14.97 5.10
C GLU A 8 -30.08 -16.41 5.56
N ARG A 9 -30.46 -17.36 4.70
CA ARG A 9 -30.28 -18.78 4.97
C ARG A 9 -28.79 -19.12 5.17
N LEU A 10 -27.92 -18.66 4.26
CA LEU A 10 -26.48 -18.89 4.37
C LEU A 10 -25.92 -18.31 5.66
N ILE A 11 -26.35 -17.12 6.09
CA ILE A 11 -25.92 -16.50 7.35
C ILE A 11 -26.38 -17.33 8.55
N GLY A 12 -27.62 -17.82 8.54
CA GLY A 12 -28.13 -18.70 9.60
C GLY A 12 -27.36 -20.02 9.70
N GLU A 13 -26.96 -20.57 8.55
CA GLU A 13 -26.17 -21.81 8.45
C GLU A 13 -24.68 -21.60 8.82
N ILE A 14 -24.16 -20.36 8.90
CA ILE A 14 -22.76 -20.11 9.33
C ILE A 14 -22.47 -20.69 10.71
N GLY A 15 -23.46 -20.75 11.62
CA GLY A 15 -23.26 -21.34 12.95
C GLY A 15 -22.87 -22.83 12.89
N ASP A 16 -23.39 -23.54 11.89
CA ASP A 16 -23.16 -24.96 11.66
C ASP A 16 -21.95 -25.22 10.74
N LEU A 17 -21.53 -24.20 9.99
CA LEU A 17 -20.39 -24.24 9.09
C LEU A 17 -19.15 -23.67 9.80
N ASN A 18 -18.07 -24.44 9.89
CA ASN A 18 -16.77 -23.95 10.40
C ASN A 18 -16.13 -22.82 9.54
N SER A 19 -16.84 -22.26 8.56
CA SER A 19 -16.42 -21.15 7.71
C SER A 19 -17.40 -20.00 7.80
N LYS A 20 -16.91 -18.81 8.21
CA LYS A 20 -17.69 -17.58 8.34
C LYS A 20 -17.64 -16.70 7.08
N LEU A 21 -17.22 -17.26 5.94
CA LEU A 21 -17.03 -16.54 4.67
C LEU A 21 -18.19 -16.80 3.70
N ILE A 22 -18.89 -15.73 3.30
CA ILE A 22 -19.88 -15.75 2.21
C ILE A 22 -19.36 -14.88 1.06
N LEU A 23 -19.23 -15.48 -0.12
CA LEU A 23 -18.80 -14.79 -1.34
C LEU A 23 -20.03 -14.39 -2.19
N LEU A 24 -20.18 -13.08 -2.44
CA LEU A 24 -21.24 -12.55 -3.32
C LEU A 24 -20.64 -12.08 -4.66
N VAL A 25 -20.81 -12.88 -5.71
CA VAL A 25 -20.27 -12.61 -7.05
C VAL A 25 -21.35 -12.11 -8.01
N GLY A 26 -21.01 -11.14 -8.85
CA GLY A 26 -21.88 -10.68 -9.93
C GLY A 26 -21.21 -9.56 -10.75
N PRO A 27 -21.72 -9.26 -11.96
CA PRO A 27 -21.17 -8.20 -12.82
C PRO A 27 -21.11 -6.82 -12.14
N SER A 28 -20.30 -5.91 -12.67
CA SER A 28 -20.30 -4.52 -12.23
C SER A 28 -21.71 -3.93 -12.31
N ARG A 29 -22.10 -3.15 -11.28
CA ARG A 29 -23.43 -2.51 -11.16
C ARG A 29 -24.63 -3.48 -11.09
N SER A 30 -24.42 -4.78 -10.84
CA SER A 30 -25.49 -5.77 -10.70
C SER A 30 -26.34 -5.67 -9.41
N GLY A 31 -26.27 -4.57 -8.67
CA GLY A 31 -27.05 -4.36 -7.44
C GLY A 31 -26.51 -5.05 -6.16
N LYS A 32 -25.29 -5.62 -6.16
CA LYS A 32 -24.69 -6.28 -4.97
C LYS A 32 -24.74 -5.43 -3.71
N THR A 33 -24.34 -4.15 -3.81
CA THR A 33 -24.36 -3.21 -2.68
C THR A 33 -25.77 -2.92 -2.18
N GLN A 34 -26.76 -2.84 -3.09
CA GLN A 34 -28.15 -2.64 -2.72
C GLN A 34 -28.72 -3.85 -1.97
N LEU A 35 -28.37 -5.06 -2.41
CA LEU A 35 -28.73 -6.31 -1.74
C LEU A 35 -28.14 -6.39 -0.32
N LEU A 36 -26.87 -6.02 -0.13
CA LEU A 36 -26.25 -5.94 1.20
C LEU A 36 -26.90 -4.88 2.10
N ARG A 37 -27.37 -3.76 1.53
CA ARG A 37 -28.15 -2.74 2.25
C ARG A 37 -29.52 -3.24 2.69
N GLN A 38 -30.21 -4.00 1.86
CA GLN A 38 -31.49 -4.63 2.22
C GLN A 38 -31.31 -5.66 3.33
N LEU A 39 -30.25 -6.46 3.25
CA LEU A 39 -29.91 -7.46 4.25
C LEU A 39 -29.55 -6.83 5.61
N SER A 40 -28.71 -5.80 5.62
CA SER A 40 -28.37 -5.05 6.83
C SER A 40 -29.58 -4.43 7.51
N ALA A 41 -30.45 -3.77 6.75
CA ALA A 41 -31.70 -3.21 7.27
C ALA A 41 -32.58 -4.29 7.92
N LYS A 42 -32.66 -5.48 7.30
CA LYS A 42 -33.48 -6.58 7.81
C LYS A 42 -32.88 -7.30 9.01
N LEU A 43 -31.55 -7.42 9.07
CA LEU A 43 -30.83 -7.99 10.21
C LEU A 43 -30.63 -6.99 11.36
N ASN A 44 -30.94 -5.71 11.14
CA ASN A 44 -30.63 -4.62 12.05
C ASN A 44 -29.12 -4.56 12.41
N ILE A 45 -28.27 -4.73 11.41
CA ILE A 45 -26.80 -4.71 11.53
C ILE A 45 -26.25 -3.66 10.58
N GLU A 46 -25.30 -2.84 11.03
CA GLU A 46 -24.61 -1.89 10.17
C GLU A 46 -23.54 -2.60 9.32
N PRO A 47 -23.61 -2.56 7.97
CA PRO A 47 -22.64 -3.24 7.12
C PRO A 47 -21.33 -2.46 7.12
N LEU A 48 -20.26 -3.08 7.61
CA LEU A 48 -18.93 -2.49 7.58
C LEU A 48 -18.24 -2.75 6.24
N ASN A 49 -17.93 -1.69 5.50
CA ASN A 49 -16.96 -1.79 4.41
C ASN A 49 -15.56 -1.81 5.01
N VAL A 50 -15.06 -3.02 5.27
CA VAL A 50 -13.77 -3.25 5.93
C VAL A 50 -12.64 -2.48 5.26
N GLY A 51 -12.56 -2.42 3.93
CA GLY A 51 -11.52 -1.65 3.24
C GLY A 51 -11.66 -0.13 3.38
N LEU A 52 -12.89 0.39 3.41
CA LEU A 52 -13.12 1.81 3.67
C LEU A 52 -12.80 2.17 5.12
N GLU A 53 -13.22 1.35 6.08
CA GLU A 53 -12.99 1.57 7.51
C GLU A 53 -11.52 1.39 7.88
N LEU A 54 -10.87 0.31 7.44
CA LEU A 54 -9.44 0.09 7.62
C LEU A 54 -8.65 1.22 6.99
N GLY A 55 -8.98 1.57 5.74
CA GLY A 55 -8.34 2.69 5.09
C GLY A 55 -8.62 4.03 5.78
N ARG A 56 -9.79 4.22 6.41
CA ARG A 56 -10.08 5.37 7.26
C ARG A 56 -9.24 5.33 8.54
N ARG A 57 -9.05 4.18 9.18
CA ARG A 57 -8.19 4.04 10.38
C ARG A 57 -6.72 4.24 10.06
N LEU A 58 -6.26 3.71 8.93
CA LEU A 58 -4.90 3.90 8.41
C LEU A 58 -4.65 5.34 7.97
N ALA A 59 -5.66 6.03 7.40
CA ALA A 59 -5.55 7.43 6.98
C ALA A 59 -5.83 8.45 8.09
N ALA A 60 -6.71 8.10 9.04
CA ALA A 60 -7.18 8.98 10.11
C ALA A 60 -6.54 8.65 11.46
N THR A 61 -5.38 8.00 11.49
CA THR A 61 -4.58 7.98 12.73
C THR A 61 -4.06 9.40 12.97
N PRO A 62 -4.62 10.15 13.94
CA PRO A 62 -4.14 11.49 14.24
C PRO A 62 -2.78 11.35 14.93
N ASN A 63 -1.91 12.34 14.74
CA ASN A 63 -0.57 12.49 15.33
C ASN A 63 -0.49 12.53 16.89
N ASN A 64 -1.50 12.00 17.58
CA ASN A 64 -1.74 12.22 19.00
C ASN A 64 -2.02 10.89 19.73
N LYS A 65 -1.37 9.80 19.33
CA LYS A 65 -1.04 8.59 20.12
C LYS A 65 -0.23 7.64 19.23
N ARG A 66 1.06 7.96 19.10
CA ARG A 66 2.16 7.22 18.46
C ARG A 66 1.82 5.73 18.21
N GLY A 67 1.41 5.40 16.99
CA GLY A 67 1.09 4.02 16.60
C GLY A 67 1.97 3.55 15.45
N PHE A 68 2.00 4.27 14.33
CA PHE A 68 2.69 3.85 13.12
C PHE A 68 2.59 4.91 12.01
N SER A 69 3.69 5.20 11.30
CA SER A 69 3.64 5.87 10.00
C SER A 69 4.48 5.10 8.97
N ALA A 70 3.93 4.87 7.78
CA ALA A 70 4.68 4.32 6.65
C ALA A 70 5.94 5.16 6.33
N GLY A 71 5.87 6.47 6.57
CA GLY A 71 7.00 7.37 6.40
C GLY A 71 8.12 7.13 7.42
N GLU A 72 7.78 6.80 8.66
CA GLU A 72 8.76 6.47 9.71
C GLU A 72 9.51 5.18 9.34
N LEU A 73 8.83 4.13 8.87
CA LEU A 73 9.52 2.92 8.40
C LEU A 73 10.53 3.23 7.28
N LEU A 74 10.09 4.02 6.29
CA LEU A 74 10.92 4.42 5.16
C LEU A 74 11.99 5.45 5.50
N ARG A 75 11.95 6.12 6.66
CA ARG A 75 13.02 7.04 7.08
C ARG A 75 13.98 6.40 8.05
N ASP A 76 13.46 5.70 9.04
CA ASP A 76 14.18 5.42 10.28
C ASP A 76 14.61 3.95 10.39
N THR A 77 14.23 3.10 9.44
CA THR A 77 14.55 1.67 9.43
C THR A 77 15.27 1.23 8.15
N GLY A 78 15.66 -0.05 8.06
CA GLY A 78 16.20 -0.66 6.83
C GLY A 78 15.21 -0.78 5.67
N VAL A 79 13.92 -0.50 5.88
CA VAL A 79 12.89 -0.57 4.84
C VAL A 79 13.15 0.47 3.75
N TYR A 80 13.26 0.04 2.49
CA TYR A 80 13.43 0.90 1.31
C TYR A 80 12.22 0.91 0.38
N ALA A 81 11.32 -0.07 0.48
CA ALA A 81 10.07 -0.05 -0.25
C ALA A 81 8.93 -0.53 0.65
N ILE A 82 7.76 0.07 0.46
CA ILE A 82 6.54 -0.31 1.18
C ILE A 82 5.36 -0.32 0.23
N TYR A 83 4.51 -1.33 0.34
CA TYR A 83 3.19 -1.40 -0.28
C TYR A 83 2.14 -1.42 0.82
N ILE A 84 1.06 -0.68 0.63
CA ILE A 84 -0.05 -0.57 1.57
C ILE A 84 -1.34 -0.95 0.82
N GLY A 85 -1.88 -2.11 1.17
CA GLY A 85 -3.18 -2.61 0.73
C GLY A 85 -4.29 -2.05 1.60
N PHE A 86 -4.77 -0.87 1.27
CA PHE A 86 -5.81 -0.21 2.05
C PHE A 86 -7.12 -1.00 2.20
N ASN A 87 -7.41 -1.89 1.24
CA ASN A 87 -8.61 -2.72 1.27
C ASN A 87 -8.40 -4.11 1.90
N SER A 88 -7.15 -4.49 2.18
CA SER A 88 -6.79 -5.85 2.61
C SER A 88 -6.05 -5.91 3.95
N SER A 89 -5.80 -4.78 4.61
CA SER A 89 -4.88 -4.67 5.76
C SER A 89 -3.44 -5.14 5.47
N GLU A 90 -3.13 -5.47 4.22
CA GLU A 90 -1.84 -6.04 3.87
C GLU A 90 -0.80 -4.92 3.73
N VAL A 91 0.29 -5.00 4.48
CA VAL A 91 1.46 -4.15 4.28
C VAL A 91 2.63 -5.02 3.88
N ARG A 92 3.26 -4.73 2.75
CA ARG A 92 4.50 -5.39 2.34
C ARG A 92 5.66 -4.44 2.52
N THR A 93 6.76 -4.94 3.08
CA THR A 93 8.00 -4.16 3.21
C THR A 93 9.16 -4.89 2.54
N GLU A 94 10.05 -4.13 1.93
CA GLU A 94 11.33 -4.64 1.45
C GLU A 94 12.46 -3.89 2.16
N SER A 95 13.49 -4.62 2.54
CA SER A 95 14.54 -4.15 3.43
C SER A 95 15.92 -4.35 2.83
N VAL A 96 16.84 -3.42 3.10
CA VAL A 96 18.24 -3.52 2.65
C VAL A 96 18.97 -4.74 3.24
N PHE A 97 18.45 -5.33 4.31
CA PHE A 97 18.99 -6.55 4.92
C PHE A 97 18.63 -7.83 4.16
N ASN A 98 17.54 -7.81 3.38
CA ASN A 98 17.12 -8.92 2.54
C ASN A 98 16.45 -8.39 1.25
N PRO A 99 17.23 -7.81 0.32
CA PRO A 99 16.69 -7.08 -0.83
C PRO A 99 16.04 -7.97 -1.90
N PHE A 100 16.01 -9.29 -1.69
CA PHE A 100 15.39 -10.26 -2.61
C PHE A 100 14.08 -10.82 -2.08
N ALA A 101 13.60 -10.35 -0.92
CA ALA A 101 12.35 -10.77 -0.34
C ALA A 101 11.56 -9.57 0.20
N TYR A 102 10.23 -9.69 0.13
CA TYR A 102 9.33 -8.82 0.89
C TYR A 102 8.82 -9.56 2.12
N GLU A 103 8.61 -8.81 3.19
CA GLU A 103 7.90 -9.25 4.39
C GLU A 103 6.45 -8.78 4.32
N VAL A 104 5.51 -9.57 4.84
CA VAL A 104 4.09 -9.24 4.87
C VAL A 104 3.65 -9.06 6.31
N HIS A 105 2.97 -7.95 6.58
CA HIS A 105 2.46 -7.58 7.90
C HIS A 105 0.97 -7.25 7.80
N ASP A 106 0.26 -7.48 8.91
CA ASP A 106 -1.07 -6.91 9.09
C ASP A 106 -0.93 -5.44 9.53
N ALA A 107 -1.70 -4.55 8.91
CA ALA A 107 -1.71 -3.14 9.23
C ALA A 107 -2.17 -2.87 10.68
N GLU A 108 -3.03 -3.72 11.24
CA GLU A 108 -3.44 -3.66 12.65
C GLU A 108 -2.30 -4.04 13.59
N ASP A 109 -1.39 -4.91 13.17
CA ASP A 109 -0.20 -5.25 13.95
C ASP A 109 0.80 -4.11 13.97
N LEU A 110 0.97 -3.43 12.84
CA LEU A 110 1.92 -2.33 12.70
C LEU A 110 1.63 -1.16 13.63
N VAL A 111 0.36 -0.91 13.96
CA VAL A 111 -0.05 0.13 14.91
C VAL A 111 0.08 -0.30 16.39
N LYS A 112 0.37 -1.57 16.67
CA LYS A 112 0.51 -2.05 18.06
C LYS A 112 1.81 -1.53 18.68
N PRO A 113 1.77 -1.05 19.93
CA PRO A 113 2.96 -0.59 20.63
C PRO A 113 4.10 -1.61 20.61
N GLY A 114 5.28 -1.15 20.19
CA GLY A 114 6.50 -1.96 20.13
C GLY A 114 6.55 -2.98 19.00
N TYR A 115 5.52 -3.15 18.16
CA TYR A 115 5.60 -4.02 17.00
C TYR A 115 6.72 -3.56 16.06
N ALA A 116 6.69 -2.30 15.65
CA ALA A 116 7.69 -1.77 14.74
C ALA A 116 9.13 -1.91 15.27
N ALA A 117 9.34 -1.62 16.57
CA ALA A 117 10.65 -1.74 17.20
C ALA A 117 11.19 -3.19 17.30
N ARG A 118 10.31 -4.20 17.31
CA ARG A 118 10.71 -5.62 17.33
C ARG A 118 10.99 -6.18 15.94
N HIS A 119 10.29 -5.66 14.92
CA HIS A 119 10.29 -6.24 13.58
C HIS A 119 11.15 -5.45 12.58
N PHE A 120 11.40 -4.16 12.81
CA PHE A 120 12.19 -3.34 11.90
C PHE A 120 13.46 -2.84 12.57
N VAL A 121 14.60 -3.12 11.93
CA VAL A 121 15.91 -2.66 12.39
C VAL A 121 16.08 -1.19 12.05
N ALA A 122 16.37 -0.37 13.06
CA ALA A 122 16.63 1.05 12.88
C ALA A 122 17.92 1.27 12.07
N VAL A 123 17.86 2.14 11.07
CA VAL A 123 18.99 2.47 10.20
C VAL A 123 18.92 3.96 9.87
N PRO A 124 20.02 4.73 10.05
CA PRO A 124 20.05 6.11 9.61
C PRO A 124 19.72 6.24 8.12
N TYR A 125 18.87 7.21 7.75
CA TYR A 125 18.37 7.35 6.39
C TYR A 125 19.48 7.37 5.33
N ASP A 126 20.54 8.16 5.58
CA ASP A 126 21.65 8.30 4.64
C ASP A 126 22.46 7.00 4.47
N GLU A 127 22.57 6.17 5.52
CA GLU A 127 23.21 4.86 5.43
C GLU A 127 22.37 3.90 4.60
N LYS A 128 21.05 3.88 4.79
CA LYS A 128 20.14 3.11 3.95
C LYS A 128 20.25 3.52 2.48
N VAL A 129 20.24 4.82 2.20
CA VAL A 129 20.38 5.36 0.85
C VAL A 129 21.71 4.95 0.22
N ARG A 130 22.81 5.00 0.97
CA ARG A 130 24.12 4.50 0.53
C ARG A 130 24.08 3.01 0.21
N ALA A 131 23.44 2.20 1.05
CA ALA A 131 23.31 0.76 0.82
C ALA A 131 22.52 0.45 -0.46
N ILE A 132 21.42 1.17 -0.70
CA ILE A 132 20.63 1.07 -1.94
C ILE A 132 21.50 1.39 -3.16
N ALA A 133 22.24 2.51 -3.12
CA ALA A 133 23.12 2.93 -4.21
C ALA A 133 24.22 1.90 -4.47
N TRP A 134 24.81 1.36 -3.41
CA TRP A 134 25.85 0.33 -3.50
C TRP A 134 25.34 -0.97 -4.14
N VAL A 135 24.19 -1.49 -3.70
CA VAL A 135 23.60 -2.71 -4.29
C VAL A 135 23.25 -2.49 -5.76
N ARG A 136 22.66 -1.35 -6.11
CA ARG A 136 22.37 -0.98 -7.50
C ARG A 136 23.65 -0.98 -8.35
N ALA A 137 24.70 -0.30 -7.91
CA ALA A 137 25.97 -0.21 -8.62
C ALA A 137 26.61 -1.59 -8.79
N MET A 138 26.59 -2.43 -7.74
CA MET A 138 27.13 -3.79 -7.77
C MET A 138 26.43 -4.66 -8.83
N ILE A 139 25.10 -4.62 -8.91
CA ILE A 139 24.34 -5.39 -9.92
C ILE A 139 24.61 -4.84 -11.32
N GLN A 140 24.60 -3.50 -11.48
CA GLN A 140 24.76 -2.85 -12.77
C GLN A 140 26.16 -3.01 -13.37
N ALA A 141 27.21 -3.05 -12.54
CA ALA A 141 28.60 -3.24 -12.96
C ALA A 141 29.08 -4.71 -12.79
N GLY A 142 28.20 -5.58 -12.30
CA GLY A 142 28.51 -6.97 -11.99
C GLY A 142 28.61 -7.87 -13.21
N PRO A 143 28.98 -9.16 -13.02
CA PRO A 143 29.19 -10.10 -14.12
C PRO A 143 27.93 -10.35 -14.95
N LEU A 144 26.74 -10.27 -14.34
CA LEU A 144 25.47 -10.49 -15.03
C LEU A 144 25.16 -9.41 -16.08
N ARG A 145 25.87 -8.27 -16.05
CA ARG A 145 25.72 -7.18 -17.02
C ARG A 145 25.90 -7.66 -18.46
N HIS A 146 26.75 -8.65 -18.72
CA HIS A 146 27.01 -9.13 -20.08
C HIS A 146 25.82 -9.86 -20.73
N TYR A 147 24.81 -10.25 -19.94
CA TYR A 147 23.57 -10.86 -20.47
C TYR A 147 22.56 -9.82 -20.96
N LEU A 148 22.75 -8.54 -20.62
CA LEU A 148 21.83 -7.48 -21.00
C LEU A 148 22.01 -7.11 -22.49
N PRO A 149 20.92 -7.03 -23.27
CA PRO A 149 20.97 -6.48 -24.63
C PRO A 149 21.47 -5.02 -24.62
N ALA A 150 22.12 -4.58 -25.70
CA ALA A 150 22.71 -3.25 -25.81
C ALA A 150 21.74 -2.10 -25.48
N HIS A 151 20.48 -2.21 -25.89
CA HIS A 151 19.46 -1.19 -25.60
C HIS A 151 19.08 -1.14 -24.11
N TRP A 152 19.06 -2.28 -23.41
CA TRP A 152 18.85 -2.31 -21.96
C TRP A 152 20.03 -1.72 -21.20
N LEU A 153 21.27 -1.99 -21.65
CA LEU A 153 22.47 -1.41 -21.07
C LEU A 153 22.44 0.12 -21.12
N GLN A 154 22.11 0.69 -22.28
CA GLN A 154 22.00 2.14 -22.44
C GLN A 154 20.95 2.76 -21.50
N LEU A 155 19.78 2.12 -21.36
CA LEU A 155 18.73 2.59 -20.46
C LEU A 155 19.16 2.51 -18.99
N MET A 156 19.75 1.38 -18.58
CA MET A 156 20.19 1.16 -17.21
C MET A 156 21.36 2.08 -16.82
N ASP A 157 22.28 2.36 -17.73
CA ASP A 157 23.39 3.29 -17.50
C ASP A 157 22.89 4.73 -17.36
N ALA A 158 21.96 5.14 -18.22
CA ALA A 158 21.33 6.46 -18.13
C ALA A 158 20.55 6.62 -16.82
N GLU A 159 19.80 5.60 -16.40
CA GLU A 159 19.07 5.59 -15.13
C GLU A 159 20.03 5.64 -13.94
N SER A 160 21.12 4.87 -13.98
CA SER A 160 22.15 4.86 -12.92
C SER A 160 22.80 6.23 -12.74
N ALA A 161 23.24 6.84 -13.83
CA ALA A 161 23.91 8.14 -13.80
C ALA A 161 22.98 9.28 -13.32
N GLY A 162 21.68 9.17 -13.63
CA GLY A 162 20.67 10.14 -13.24
C GLY A 162 19.97 9.85 -11.91
N TRP A 163 20.26 8.72 -11.26
CA TRP A 163 19.58 8.35 -10.03
C TRP A 163 19.96 9.30 -8.90
N GLN A 164 18.94 9.81 -8.22
CA GLN A 164 19.09 10.65 -7.04
C GLN A 164 18.18 10.10 -5.95
N PRO A 165 18.68 10.00 -4.71
CA PRO A 165 17.85 9.55 -3.61
C PRO A 165 16.74 10.54 -3.34
N LEU A 166 15.56 10.00 -3.01
CA LEU A 166 14.46 10.82 -2.52
C LEU A 166 14.89 11.53 -1.22
N ALA A 167 14.59 12.81 -1.07
CA ALA A 167 14.85 13.51 0.18
C ALA A 167 13.95 12.97 1.31
N ALA A 168 14.49 12.78 2.52
CA ALA A 168 13.74 12.20 3.64
C ALA A 168 12.43 12.95 3.94
N GLY A 169 12.45 14.29 3.87
CA GLY A 169 11.26 15.14 4.08
C GLY A 169 10.17 14.94 3.03
N ARG A 170 10.51 14.54 1.80
CA ARG A 170 9.52 14.26 0.75
C ARG A 170 8.69 13.02 1.05
N ILE A 171 9.18 12.10 1.86
CA ILE A 171 8.45 10.87 2.21
C ILE A 171 7.16 11.22 2.97
N ASP A 172 7.21 12.19 3.90
CA ASP A 172 6.01 12.61 4.64
C ASP A 172 4.97 13.27 3.74
N GLU A 173 5.42 14.07 2.77
CA GLU A 173 4.53 14.70 1.80
C GLU A 173 3.85 13.67 0.91
N ILE A 174 4.55 12.61 0.51
CA ILE A 174 3.97 11.49 -0.25
C ILE A 174 2.90 10.77 0.58
N VAL A 175 3.23 10.42 1.83
CA VAL A 175 2.29 9.75 2.74
C VAL A 175 1.06 10.63 2.99
N HIS A 176 1.26 11.95 3.16
CA HIS A 176 0.17 12.91 3.25
C HIS A 176 -0.69 12.93 1.97
N GLY A 177 -0.06 12.89 0.80
CA GLY A 177 -0.75 12.81 -0.49
C GLY A 177 -1.67 11.59 -0.59
N PHE A 178 -1.31 10.44 -0.04
CA PHE A 178 -2.22 9.29 0.03
C PHE A 178 -3.48 9.59 0.86
N ASN A 179 -3.35 10.32 1.97
CA ASN A 179 -4.51 10.71 2.78
C ASN A 179 -5.44 11.65 2.02
N VAL A 180 -4.88 12.61 1.28
CA VAL A 180 -5.65 13.52 0.40
C VAL A 180 -6.40 12.72 -0.66
N LEU A 181 -5.71 11.85 -1.41
CA LEU A 181 -6.30 11.02 -2.46
C LEU A 181 -7.41 10.09 -1.96
N ARG A 182 -7.29 9.62 -0.71
CA ARG A 182 -8.32 8.81 -0.04
C ARG A 182 -9.54 9.63 0.39
N GLY A 183 -9.40 10.94 0.55
CA GLY A 183 -10.48 11.84 0.94
C GLY A 183 -11.42 12.22 -0.22
N ILE A 184 -11.07 11.89 -1.46
CA ILE A 184 -11.85 12.25 -2.64
C ILE A 184 -13.14 11.43 -2.69
N GLU A 185 -14.29 12.10 -2.72
CA GLU A 185 -15.58 11.44 -2.80
C GLU A 185 -15.73 10.67 -4.13
N GLY A 186 -16.20 9.42 -4.06
CA GLY A 186 -16.40 8.56 -5.24
C GLY A 186 -15.12 7.96 -5.82
N TYR A 187 -13.94 8.36 -5.33
CA TYR A 187 -12.64 7.88 -5.78
C TYR A 187 -11.86 7.30 -4.60
N TYR A 188 -11.79 5.97 -4.50
CA TYR A 188 -11.06 5.33 -3.39
C TYR A 188 -9.74 4.72 -3.86
N LEU A 189 -8.65 5.19 -3.25
CA LEU A 189 -7.32 4.60 -3.34
C LEU A 189 -7.34 3.20 -2.69
N ARG A 190 -7.13 2.17 -3.50
CA ARG A 190 -7.18 0.75 -3.10
C ARG A 190 -5.87 0.27 -2.53
N ASN A 191 -4.77 0.73 -3.11
CA ASN A 191 -3.43 0.48 -2.63
C ASN A 191 -2.48 1.56 -3.11
N ALA A 192 -1.36 1.69 -2.40
CA ALA A 192 -0.25 2.50 -2.83
C ALA A 192 1.08 1.83 -2.50
N ALA A 193 2.13 2.18 -3.22
CA ALA A 193 3.49 1.78 -2.91
C ALA A 193 4.47 2.95 -3.06
N ILE A 194 5.49 2.96 -2.22
CA ILE A 194 6.64 3.87 -2.30
C ILE A 194 7.88 2.99 -2.43
N SER A 195 8.73 3.27 -3.41
CA SER A 195 10.01 2.59 -3.60
C SER A 195 11.14 3.63 -3.63
N LEU A 196 12.01 3.62 -2.62
CA LEU A 196 13.18 4.51 -2.56
C LEU A 196 14.26 4.05 -3.55
N SER A 197 14.34 2.75 -3.83
CA SER A 197 15.30 2.20 -4.78
C SER A 197 14.97 2.59 -6.21
N GLU A 198 13.69 2.62 -6.59
CA GLU A 198 13.25 3.04 -7.92
C GLU A 198 12.93 4.55 -8.00
N GLY A 199 12.70 5.20 -6.86
CA GLY A 199 12.30 6.60 -6.82
C GLY A 199 10.90 6.82 -7.39
N ILE A 200 9.98 5.87 -7.17
CA ILE A 200 8.61 5.92 -7.69
C ILE A 200 7.56 5.80 -6.60
N VAL A 201 6.39 6.34 -6.91
CA VAL A 201 5.15 6.12 -6.18
C VAL A 201 4.13 5.50 -7.12
N ARG A 202 3.52 4.40 -6.66
CA ARG A 202 2.43 3.73 -7.35
C ARG A 202 1.13 3.92 -6.55
N ALA A 203 0.04 4.21 -7.23
CA ALA A 203 -1.28 4.36 -6.63
C ALA A 203 -2.35 3.71 -7.52
N SER A 204 -3.14 2.78 -6.98
CA SER A 204 -4.21 2.09 -7.72
C SER A 204 -5.58 2.40 -7.13
N TYR A 205 -6.56 2.64 -8.00
CA TYR A 205 -7.89 3.13 -7.63
C TYR A 205 -9.01 2.16 -7.99
N ASN A 206 -10.22 2.49 -7.56
CA ASN A 206 -11.44 1.73 -7.78
C ASN A 206 -11.88 1.56 -9.24
N CYS A 207 -11.42 2.42 -10.14
CA CYS A 207 -11.68 2.36 -11.58
C CYS A 207 -10.67 1.49 -12.36
N ASP A 208 -9.87 0.67 -11.66
CA ASP A 208 -8.79 -0.16 -12.20
C ASP A 208 -7.62 0.61 -12.85
N GLY A 209 -7.60 1.94 -12.72
CA GLY A 209 -6.45 2.77 -13.06
C GLY A 209 -5.31 2.60 -12.05
N THR A 210 -4.09 2.43 -12.56
CA THR A 210 -2.85 2.50 -11.77
C THR A 210 -2.00 3.67 -12.28
N TYR A 211 -1.65 4.56 -11.36
CA TYR A 211 -0.75 5.66 -11.63
C TYR A 211 0.62 5.30 -11.09
N ILE A 212 1.64 5.52 -11.91
CA ILE A 212 3.04 5.36 -11.54
C ILE A 212 3.71 6.69 -11.87
N VAL A 213 4.22 7.36 -10.86
CA VAL A 213 4.89 8.66 -11.00
C VAL A 213 6.19 8.66 -10.24
N ARG A 214 7.08 9.59 -10.60
CA ARG A 214 8.30 9.84 -9.85
C ARG A 214 7.95 10.33 -8.44
N ALA A 215 8.66 9.82 -7.44
CA ALA A 215 8.35 10.07 -6.04
C ALA A 215 8.52 11.55 -5.65
N ASP A 216 9.50 12.23 -6.22
CA ASP A 216 9.73 13.68 -6.06
C ASP A 216 8.62 14.54 -6.67
N TYR A 217 7.98 14.08 -7.73
CA TYR A 217 6.84 14.74 -8.37
C TYR A 217 5.48 14.40 -7.72
N PHE A 218 5.39 13.32 -6.96
CA PHE A 218 4.11 12.85 -6.43
C PHE A 218 3.32 13.89 -5.61
N PRO A 219 3.92 14.67 -4.69
CA PRO A 219 3.19 15.72 -3.97
C PRO A 219 2.56 16.77 -4.90
N GLU A 220 3.27 17.15 -5.95
CA GLU A 220 2.79 18.10 -6.96
C GLU A 220 1.68 17.48 -7.83
N PHE A 221 1.83 16.21 -8.20
CA PHE A 221 0.77 15.45 -8.85
C PHE A 221 -0.53 15.48 -8.03
N VAL A 222 -0.46 15.23 -6.72
CA VAL A 222 -1.64 15.31 -5.85
C VAL A 222 -2.22 16.72 -5.88
N ARG A 223 -1.40 17.75 -5.64
CA ARG A 223 -1.82 19.16 -5.62
C ARG A 223 -2.55 19.61 -6.89
N ILE A 224 -2.11 19.17 -8.06
CA ILE A 224 -2.74 19.55 -9.35
C ILE A 224 -4.05 18.79 -9.59
N ASN A 225 -4.19 17.58 -9.05
CA ASN A 225 -5.30 16.68 -9.36
C ASN A 225 -6.35 16.57 -8.23
N THR A 226 -6.17 17.31 -7.13
CA THR A 226 -7.12 17.36 -6.01
C THR A 226 -7.51 18.80 -5.68
N PRO A 227 -8.76 19.05 -5.25
CA PRO A 227 -9.23 20.40 -4.88
C PRO A 227 -8.46 21.02 -3.71
#